data_AF-A0A960SL03-F1
#
_entry.id   AF-A0A960SL03-F1
#
_cell.length_a   1.000
_cell.length_b   1.000
_cell.length_c   1.000
_cell.angle_alpha   90.00
_cell.angle_beta   90.00
_cell.angle_gamma   90.00
#
_symmetry.space_group_name_H-M   'P 1'
#
loop_
_entity.id
_entity.type
_entity.pdbx_description
1 polymer ?
#
loop_
_entity_poly.entity_id
_entity_poly.type
_entity_poly.pdbx_seq_one_letter_code
_entity_poly.pdbx_strand_id
1 'polypeptide(L)' 'MREVTRLLDAVERGEPWAAEELLPLVYDELRRLAAARMANEQSGQPPSWLRGLPT' A
#
# COMPACT_ATOMS: atom_id res chain seq x y z
N MET A 1 7.82 13.05 1.73
CA MET A 1 8.89 12.45 0.89
C MET A 1 10.17 12.17 1.67
N ARG A 2 10.87 13.16 2.25
CA ARG A 2 12.15 12.93 2.97
C ARG A 2 12.08 11.95 4.15
N GLU A 3 10.94 11.84 4.82
CA GLU A 3 10.76 10.94 5.96
C GLU A 3 10.68 9.47 5.53
N VAL A 4 9.87 9.17 4.50
CA VAL A 4 9.77 7.82 3.93
C VAL A 4 11.11 7.35 3.37
N THR A 5 11.85 8.21 2.67
CA THR A 5 13.19 7.85 2.17
C THR A 5 14.13 7.49 3.32
N ARG A 6 14.12 8.25 4.43
CA ARG A 6 14.94 7.91 5.61
C ARG A 6 14.52 6.61 6.28
N LEU A 7 13.22 6.33 6.34
CA LEU A 7 12.70 5.07 6.89
C LEU A 7 13.11 3.89 6.02
N LEU A 8 13.07 4.03 4.69
CA LEU A 8 13.57 3.00 3.76
C LEU A 8 15.07 2.75 3.96
N ASP A 9 15.88 3.80 4.07
CA ASP A 9 17.31 3.65 4.35
C ASP A 9 17.57 2.94 5.69
N ALA A 10 16.74 3.19 6.71
CA ALA A 10 16.84 2.53 8.02
C ALA A 10 16.40 1.06 7.97
N VAL A 11 15.38 0.73 7.17
CA VAL A 11 14.99 -0.66 6.88
C VAL A 11 16.11 -1.40 6.15
N GLU A 12 16.77 -0.77 5.16
CA GLU A 12 17.92 -1.36 4.47
C GLU A 12 19.09 -1.65 5.42
N ARG A 13 19.29 -0.80 6.44
CA ARG A 13 20.28 -1.03 7.50
C ARG A 13 19.86 -2.08 8.54
N GLY A 14 18.65 -2.64 8.43
CA GLY A 14 18.13 -3.66 9.34
C GLY A 14 17.62 -3.10 10.66
N GLU A 15 17.26 -1.81 10.73
CA GLU A 15 16.73 -1.19 11.94
C GLU A 15 15.26 -1.59 12.15
N PRO A 16 14.91 -2.37 13.20
CA PRO A 16 13.58 -2.97 13.33
C PRO A 16 12.46 -1.94 13.53
N TRP A 17 12.74 -0.85 14.24
CA TRP A 17 11.79 0.24 14.47
C TRP A 17 11.37 0.93 13.16
N ALA A 18 12.23 0.92 12.14
CA ALA A 18 11.95 1.60 10.88
C ALA A 18 10.82 0.91 10.11
N ALA A 19 10.72 -0.42 10.22
CA ALA A 19 9.61 -1.17 9.63
C ALA A 19 8.29 -0.86 10.34
N GLU A 20 8.31 -0.74 11.67
CA GLU A 20 7.12 -0.39 12.48
C GLU A 20 6.55 0.99 12.10
N GLU A 21 7.42 1.96 11.82
CA GLU A 21 7.05 3.30 11.37
C GLU A 21 6.66 3.35 9.89
N LEU A 22 7.30 2.53 9.03
CA LEU A 22 7.05 2.54 7.59
C LEU A 22 5.75 1.82 7.19
N LEU A 23 5.41 0.72 7.87
CA LEU A 23 4.26 -0.12 7.52
C LEU A 23 2.92 0.64 7.51
N PRO A 24 2.58 1.48 8.52
CA PRO A 24 1.37 2.28 8.50
C PRO A 24 1.30 3.23 7.30
N LEU A 25 2.41 3.88 6.97
CA LEU A 25 2.49 4.84 5.85
C LEU A 25 2.23 4.17 4.50
N VAL A 26 2.82 2.99 4.29
CA VAL A 26 2.60 2.19 3.08
C VAL A 26 1.15 1.72 3.01
N TYR A 27 0.60 1.23 4.12
CA TYR A 27 -0.78 0.76 4.16
C TYR A 27 -1.78 1.87 3.87
N ASP A 28 -1.61 3.06 4.47
CA ASP A 28 -2.48 4.20 4.25
C ASP A 28 -2.50 4.63 2.78
N GLU A 29 -1.34 4.61 2.12
CA GLU A 29 -1.23 4.92 0.70
C GLU A 29 -1.90 3.86 -0.17
N LEU A 30 -1.68 2.57 0.10
CA LEU A 30 -2.36 1.48 -0.59
C LEU A 30 -3.88 1.55 -0.42
N ARG A 31 -4.36 1.86 0.81
CA ARG A 31 -5.79 2.05 1.10
C ARG A 31 -6.35 3.21 0.29
N ARG A 32 -5.63 4.33 0.21
CA ARG A 32 -6.03 5.50 -0.57
C ARG A 32 -6.14 5.17 -2.07
N LEU A 33 -5.16 4.45 -2.61
CA LEU A 33 -5.17 4.01 -4.01
C LEU A 33 -6.32 3.03 -4.29
N ALA A 34 -6.56 2.07 -3.38
CA ALA A 34 -7.67 1.14 -3.49
C ALA A 34 -9.01 1.88 -3.46
N ALA A 35 -9.20 2.83 -2.54
CA ALA A 35 -10.41 3.65 -2.47
C ALA A 35 -10.63 4.47 -3.75
N ALA A 36 -9.58 5.10 -4.29
CA ALA A 36 -9.65 5.83 -5.55
C ALA A 36 -10.01 4.90 -6.74
N ARG A 37 -9.45 3.68 -6.76
CA ARG A 37 -9.76 2.67 -7.78
C ARG A 37 -11.20 2.18 -7.68
N MET A 38 -11.69 1.88 -6.47
CA MET A 38 -13.06 1.44 -6.22
C MET A 38 -14.09 2.54 -6.52
N ALA A 39 -13.79 3.79 -6.19
CA ALA A 39 -14.66 4.92 -6.53
C ALA A 39 -14.84 5.09 -8.06
N ASN A 40 -13.84 4.64 -8.84
CA ASN A 40 -13.88 4.66 -10.30
C ASN A 40 -14.46 3.36 -10.91
N GLU A 41 -14.77 2.36 -10.09
CA GLU A 41 -15.47 1.14 -10.51
C GLU A 41 -16.98 1.37 -10.36
N GLN A 42 -17.61 1.90 -11.44
CA GLN A 42 -19.06 2.04 -11.54
C GLN A 42 -19.73 0.65 -11.43
N SER A 43 -20.54 0.48 -10.38
CA SER A 43 -21.66 -0.46 -10.20
C SER A 43 -21.68 -1.76 -11.04
N GLY A 44 -21.35 -2.88 -10.40
CA GLY A 44 -21.83 -4.23 -10.78
C GLY A 44 -20.78 -5.21 -11.29
N GLN A 45 -19.59 -4.76 -11.68
CA GLN A 45 -18.53 -5.66 -12.15
C GLN A 45 -17.50 -5.89 -11.04
N PRO A 46 -17.17 -7.15 -10.67
CA PRO A 46 -16.10 -7.40 -9.71
C PRO A 46 -14.77 -6.83 -10.22
N PRO A 47 -13.94 -6.26 -9.32
CA PRO A 47 -12.72 -5.56 -9.67
C PRO A 47 -11.83 -6.39 -10.60
N SER A 48 -11.36 -5.77 -11.67
CA SER A 48 -10.61 -6.44 -12.75
C SER A 48 -9.36 -7.23 -12.29
N TRP A 49 -8.79 -6.90 -11.13
CA TRP A 49 -7.63 -7.55 -10.53
C TRP A 49 -7.95 -8.85 -9.75
N LEU A 50 -9.22 -9.13 -9.45
CA LEU A 50 -9.65 -10.40 -8.85
C LEU A 50 -9.79 -11.54 -9.86
N ARG A 51 -9.66 -11.27 -11.17
CA ARG A 51 -9.90 -12.23 -12.26
C ARG A 51 -8.82 -13.33 -12.39
N GLY A 52 -7.79 -13.33 -11.55
CA GLY A 52 -6.64 -14.24 -11.62
C GLY A 52 -6.24 -14.91 -10.30
N LEU A 53 -7.03 -14.78 -9.24
CA LEU A 53 -6.78 -15.50 -7.99
C LEU A 53 -7.34 -16.93 -8.11
N PRO A 54 -6.56 -17.98 -7.81
CA PRO A 54 -7.12 -19.32 -7.69
C PRO A 54 -8.11 -19.33 -6.52
N THR A 55 -9.34 -19.77 -6.81
CA THR A 55 -10.40 -20.02 -5.82
C THR A 55 -10.01 -21.11 -4.83
#